data_AF-D8GSM0-F1
#
_entry.id   AF-D8GSM0-F1
#
_cell.length_a   1.000
_cell.length_b   1.000
_cell.length_c   1.000
_cell.angle_alpha   90.00
_cell.angle_beta   90.00
_cell.angle_gamma   90.00
#
_symmetry.space_group_name_H-M   'P 1'
#
loop_
_entity.id
_entity.type
_entity.pdbx_description
1 polymer ?
#
loop_
_entity_poly.entity_id
_entity_poly.type
_entity_poly.pdbx_seq_one_letter_code
_entity_poly.pdbx_strand_id
1 'polypeptide(L)'
;MSKIINVIPNDDYTLLIEFEDGSKILFNMKRLIKTMRYLSLTDIERFKNVRIKDKVISWDDFDNLKPQMLPLAITLDNILLMLRD
;
A
#
# COMPACT_ATOMS: atom_id res chain seq x y z
N MET A 1 5.55 -14.29 12.43
CA MET A 1 5.39 -13.17 11.47
C MET A 1 4.04 -13.35 10.81
N SER A 2 3.09 -12.47 11.09
CA SER A 2 1.76 -12.55 10.49
C SER A 2 1.85 -12.19 9.02
N LYS A 3 1.39 -13.09 8.14
CA LYS A 3 1.34 -12.85 6.69
C LYS A 3 0.11 -12.03 6.35
N ILE A 4 0.27 -11.08 5.44
CA ILE A 4 -0.87 -10.36 4.84
C ILE A 4 -1.57 -11.34 3.90
N ILE A 5 -2.84 -11.63 4.17
CA ILE A 5 -3.66 -12.53 3.34
C ILE A 5 -4.60 -11.75 2.43
N ASN A 6 -5.01 -10.55 2.84
CA ASN A 6 -5.94 -9.74 2.09
C ASN A 6 -5.67 -8.25 2.31
N VAL A 7 -5.97 -7.45 1.29
CA VAL A 7 -5.88 -5.99 1.33
C VAL A 7 -7.09 -5.42 0.62
N ILE A 8 -7.83 -4.57 1.34
CA ILE A 8 -9.04 -3.95 0.82
C ILE A 8 -8.80 -2.44 0.79
N PRO A 9 -8.72 -1.83 -0.40
CA PRO A 9 -8.64 -0.38 -0.53
C PRO A 9 -10.01 0.26 -0.33
N ASN A 10 -10.07 1.30 0.50
CA ASN A 10 -11.26 2.14 0.67
C ASN A 10 -11.14 3.44 -0.15
N ASP A 11 -12.29 4.05 -0.44
CA ASP A 11 -12.39 5.34 -1.14
C ASP A 11 -11.69 6.50 -0.40
N ASP A 12 -11.49 6.34 0.91
CA ASP A 12 -10.79 7.29 1.78
C ASP A 12 -9.25 7.16 1.74
N TYR A 13 -8.64 6.51 0.76
CA TYR A 13 -7.19 6.24 0.75
C TYR A 13 -6.70 5.51 2.01
N THR A 14 -7.57 4.68 2.59
CA THR A 14 -7.21 3.76 3.67
C THR A 14 -7.14 2.35 3.12
N LEU A 15 -6.19 1.57 3.61
CA LEU A 15 -6.05 0.16 3.29
C LEU A 15 -6.42 -0.65 4.52
N LEU A 16 -7.41 -1.50 4.40
CA LEU A 16 -7.69 -2.52 5.40
C LEU A 16 -6.84 -3.75 5.07
N ILE A 17 -5.87 -4.03 5.92
CA ILE A 17 -4.92 -5.13 5.76
C ILE A 17 -5.34 -6.23 6.72
N GLU A 18 -5.67 -7.39 6.17
CA GLU A 18 -6.05 -8.56 6.94
C GLU A 18 -4.90 -9.56 6.96
N PHE A 19 -4.61 -10.05 8.15
CA PHE A 19 -3.56 -11.01 8.41
C PHE A 19 -4.11 -12.42 8.57
N GLU A 20 -3.26 -13.41 8.32
CA GLU A 20 -3.59 -14.84 8.46
C GLU A 20 -4.15 -15.21 9.84
N ASP A 21 -3.70 -14.48 10.87
CA ASP A 21 -4.12 -14.65 12.26
C ASP A 21 -5.54 -14.07 12.55
N GLY A 22 -6.21 -13.52 11.55
CA GLY A 22 -7.52 -12.84 11.69
C GLY A 22 -7.41 -11.39 12.20
N SER A 23 -6.22 -10.96 12.59
CA SER A 23 -5.90 -9.56 12.89
C SER A 23 -6.14 -8.67 11.67
N LYS A 24 -6.66 -7.45 11.88
CA LYS A 24 -6.86 -6.45 10.83
C LYS A 24 -6.23 -5.13 11.24
N ILE A 25 -5.55 -4.48 10.32
CA ILE A 25 -4.98 -3.14 10.52
C ILE A 25 -5.56 -2.20 9.47
N LEU A 26 -6.05 -1.05 9.93
CA LEU A 26 -6.43 0.04 9.04
C LEU A 26 -5.23 0.97 8.86
N PHE A 27 -4.64 0.94 7.66
CA PHE A 27 -3.49 1.76 7.33
C PHE A 27 -3.92 2.99 6.52
N ASN A 28 -3.61 4.19 7.02
CA ASN A 28 -3.99 5.43 6.36
C ASN A 28 -2.88 5.91 5.40
N MET A 29 -3.15 5.84 4.10
CA MET A 29 -2.21 6.30 3.08
C MET A 29 -2.33 7.79 2.75
N LYS A 30 -3.29 8.54 3.30
CA LYS A 30 -3.45 9.99 3.03
C LYS A 30 -2.18 10.79 3.29
N ARG A 31 -1.32 10.38 4.24
CA ARG A 31 -0.01 11.01 4.49
C ARG A 31 1.02 10.63 3.43
N LEU A 32 1.01 9.38 2.97
CA LEU A 32 1.97 8.86 1.99
C LEU A 32 1.70 9.42 0.59
N ILE A 33 0.45 9.44 0.14
CA ILE A 33 0.07 9.95 -1.20
C ILE A 33 0.43 11.44 -1.39
N LYS A 34 0.64 12.19 -0.29
CA LYS A 34 1.14 13.57 -0.34
C LYS A 34 2.64 13.67 -0.61
N THR A 35 3.38 12.57 -0.49
CA THR A 35 4.81 12.53 -0.79
C THR A 35 5.04 12.29 -2.28
N MET A 36 6.13 12.85 -2.80
CA MET A 36 6.45 12.79 -4.23
C MET A 36 6.50 11.36 -4.80
N ARG A 37 6.83 10.37 -3.96
CA ARG A 37 6.88 8.95 -4.34
C ARG A 37 5.49 8.37 -4.63
N TYR A 38 4.51 8.66 -3.78
CA TYR A 38 3.16 8.08 -3.88
C TYR A 38 2.15 9.07 -4.45
N LEU A 39 2.60 10.19 -5.02
CA LEU A 39 1.72 11.19 -5.63
C LEU A 39 0.84 10.56 -6.71
N SER A 40 1.34 9.59 -7.46
CA SER A 40 0.57 8.83 -8.45
C SER A 40 -0.63 8.08 -7.87
N LEU A 41 -0.63 7.78 -6.56
CA LEU A 41 -1.75 7.14 -5.86
C LEU A 41 -2.79 8.15 -5.34
N THR A 42 -2.64 9.45 -5.64
CA THR A 42 -3.76 10.41 -5.48
C THR A 42 -4.87 10.16 -6.50
N ASP A 43 -4.61 9.37 -7.54
CA ASP A 43 -5.65 8.84 -8.38
C ASP A 43 -6.29 7.61 -7.71
N ILE A 44 -7.60 7.69 -7.45
CA ILE A 44 -8.31 6.64 -6.70
C ILE A 44 -8.39 5.33 -7.49
N GLU A 45 -8.43 5.38 -8.83
CA GLU A 45 -8.44 4.17 -9.66
C GLU A 45 -7.09 3.45 -9.56
N ARG A 46 -5.99 4.21 -9.57
CA ARG A 46 -4.65 3.66 -9.29
C ARG A 46 -4.58 3.09 -7.87
N PHE A 47 -5.05 3.82 -6.86
CA PHE A 47 -5.03 3.36 -5.47
C PHE A 47 -5.83 2.05 -5.27
N LYS A 48 -6.99 1.93 -5.91
CA LYS A 48 -7.83 0.72 -5.85
C LYS A 48 -7.22 -0.48 -6.56
N ASN A 49 -6.30 -0.28 -7.50
CA ASN A 49 -5.56 -1.36 -8.17
C ASN A 49 -4.39 -1.89 -7.32
N VAL A 50 -4.65 -2.03 -6.02
CA VAL A 50 -3.72 -2.59 -5.05
C VAL A 50 -3.70 -4.11 -5.18
N ARG A 51 -2.50 -4.71 -5.11
CA ARG A 51 -2.30 -6.15 -5.22
C ARG A 51 -1.28 -6.62 -4.20
N ILE A 52 -1.47 -7.83 -3.70
CA ILE A 52 -0.48 -8.47 -2.82
C ILE A 52 0.45 -9.30 -3.69
N LYS A 53 1.74 -8.97 -3.65
CA LYS A 53 2.81 -9.72 -4.33
C LYS A 53 3.89 -10.06 -3.33
N ASP A 54 4.16 -11.36 -3.16
CA ASP A 54 5.19 -11.85 -2.25
C ASP A 54 5.09 -11.32 -0.80
N LYS A 55 3.86 -11.21 -0.28
CA LYS A 55 3.54 -10.64 1.06
C LYS A 55 3.78 -9.12 1.17
N VAL A 56 3.93 -8.43 0.06
CA VAL A 56 4.08 -6.98 -0.02
C VAL A 56 2.86 -6.40 -0.74
N ILE A 57 2.35 -5.28 -0.24
CA ILE A 57 1.28 -4.53 -0.89
C ILE A 57 1.92 -3.70 -2.00
N SER A 58 1.55 -3.94 -3.24
CA SER A 58 2.11 -3.28 -4.42
C SER A 58 1.03 -2.76 -5.34
N TRP A 59 1.33 -1.67 -6.04
CA TRP A 59 0.50 -1.14 -7.12
C TRP A 59 1.20 -1.38 -8.45
N ASP A 60 0.47 -1.91 -9.43
CA ASP A 60 0.95 -1.97 -10.81
C ASP A 60 1.05 -0.52 -11.33
N ASP A 61 2.29 -0.05 -11.49
CA ASP A 61 2.53 1.25 -12.09
C ASP A 61 2.35 1.10 -13.61
N PHE A 62 1.26 1.65 -14.14
CA PHE A 62 1.01 1.66 -15.59
C PHE A 62 1.99 2.58 -16.35
N ASP A 63 2.80 3.37 -15.64
CA ASP A 63 3.79 4.25 -16.21
C ASP A 63 5.12 3.50 -16.39
N ASN A 64 5.14 2.67 -17.44
CA ASN A 64 6.32 1.99 -17.99
C ASN A 64 7.44 2.96 -18.47
N LEU A 65 7.38 4.24 -18.07
CA LEU A 65 8.15 5.35 -18.61
C LEU A 65 9.40 5.72 -17.79
N LYS A 66 9.59 5.18 -16.57
CA LYS A 66 10.83 5.41 -15.81
C LYS A 66 11.30 4.16 -15.03
N PRO A 67 12.21 3.34 -15.59
CA PRO A 67 12.77 2.14 -14.92
C PRO A 67 13.62 2.43 -13.66
N GLN A 68 13.71 3.68 -13.24
CA GLN A 68 14.52 4.16 -12.12
C GLN A 68 13.68 4.62 -10.90
N MET A 69 12.35 4.53 -10.97
CA MET A 69 11.50 4.66 -9.77
C MET A 69 11.29 3.28 -9.14
N LEU A 70 11.58 3.16 -7.85
CA LEU A 70 11.24 1.99 -7.05
C LEU A 70 9.75 1.67 -7.21
N PRO A 71 9.37 0.39 -7.34
CA PRO A 71 7.96 0.01 -7.40
C PRO A 71 7.22 0.55 -6.18
N LEU A 72 5.99 1.03 -6.39
CA LEU A 72 5.10 1.45 -5.32
C LEU A 72 4.76 0.21 -4.50
N ALA A 73 5.50 0.00 -3.41
CA ALA A 73 5.41 -1.19 -2.58
C ALA A 73 5.51 -0.82 -1.09
N ILE A 74 4.61 -1.39 -0.29
CA ILE A 74 4.54 -1.22 1.15
C ILE A 74 4.63 -2.59 1.82
N THR A 75 5.69 -2.76 2.61
CA THR A 75 5.91 -3.95 3.44
C THR A 75 5.26 -3.76 4.81
N LEU A 76 5.09 -4.88 5.52
CA LEU A 76 4.65 -4.85 6.92
C LEU A 76 5.59 -4.02 7.80
N ASP A 77 6.91 -4.11 7.60
CA ASP A 77 7.89 -3.30 8.33
C ASP A 77 7.66 -1.81 8.14
N ASN A 78 7.37 -1.36 6.91
CA ASN A 78 7.07 0.05 6.66
C ASN A 78 5.83 0.50 7.44
N ILE A 79 4.78 -0.33 7.48
CA ILE A 79 3.56 -0.06 8.23
C ILE A 79 3.85 0.02 9.73
N LEU A 80 4.60 -0.95 10.28
CA LEU A 80 4.96 -1.00 11.69
C LEU A 80 5.85 0.18 12.12
N LEU A 81 6.76 0.60 11.24
CA LEU A 81 7.57 1.81 11.44
C LEU A 81 6.69 3.06 11.49
N MET A 82 5.69 3.16 10.61
CA MET A 82 4.80 4.32 10.52
C MET A 82 3.76 4.39 11.65
N LEU A 83 3.43 3.26 12.28
CA LEU A 83 2.54 3.20 13.45
C LEU A 83 3.24 3.55 14.76
N ARG A 84 4.59 3.59 14.77
CA ARG A 84 5.40 3.90 15.95
C ARG A 84 5.58 5.42 16.17
N ASP A 85 5.21 6.25 15.19
CA ASP A 85 5.41 7.71 15.18
C ASP A 85 4.14 8.48 15.62
#